data_AF-A0A7W0LLN2-F1
#
_entry.id   AF-A0A7W0LLN2-F1
#
_cell.length_a   1.000
_cell.length_b   1.000
_cell.length_c   1.000
_cell.angle_alpha   90.00
_cell.angle_beta   90.00
_cell.angle_gamma   90.00
#
_symmetry.space_group_name_H-M   'P 1'
#
loop_
_entity.id
_entity.type
_entity.pdbx_description
1 polymer ?
#
loop_
_entity_poly.entity_id
_entity_poly.type
_entity_poly.pdbx_seq_one_letter_code
_entity_poly.pdbx_strand_id
1 'polypeptide(L)'
;MSDARSDYLPVNTALVLETLVERIFGLVEGRRDEDPPEPVAAVLAAADLRLTGGHPRFEADLRYAGYLARVVEVELFEPARRPAEWIPPLLTERLESTASWDDAVAGACTDLARSEPLGKPSPDDEAAMSWRVPGPGGHVRHYLARRTIEEYLREADSPVEDPAELKRPWLYGFFVRACEEALPEGVALGGDGGAAPAQ
;
A
#
# COMPACT_ATOMS: atom_id res chain seq x y z
N MET A 1 -19.93 8.36 -39.36
CA MET A 1 -19.71 7.67 -38.07
C MET A 1 -18.23 7.78 -37.79
N SER A 2 -17.85 8.70 -36.91
CA SER A 2 -16.45 8.94 -36.56
C SER A 2 -16.04 7.90 -35.53
N ASP A 3 -15.20 6.95 -35.92
CA ASP A 3 -14.50 6.08 -34.97
C ASP A 3 -13.71 6.97 -34.02
N ALA A 4 -14.09 6.91 -32.75
CA ALA A 4 -13.35 7.53 -31.67
C ALA A 4 -11.95 6.91 -31.67
N ARG A 5 -10.95 7.74 -31.98
CA ARG A 5 -9.54 7.40 -31.82
C ARG A 5 -9.36 6.98 -30.36
N SER A 6 -8.92 5.74 -30.18
CA SER A 6 -8.42 5.25 -28.91
C SER A 6 -7.23 6.14 -28.50
N ASP A 7 -7.47 7.10 -27.62
CA ASP A 7 -6.45 7.99 -27.03
C ASP A 7 -5.52 7.24 -26.04
N TYR A 8 -5.40 5.92 -26.19
CA TYR A 8 -4.55 5.08 -25.36
C TYR A 8 -3.24 4.81 -26.11
N LEU A 9 -2.16 5.42 -25.63
CA LEU A 9 -0.81 4.98 -25.99
C LEU A 9 -0.60 3.58 -25.39
N PRO A 10 -0.38 2.53 -26.21
CA PRO A 10 -0.15 1.18 -25.70
C PRO A 10 1.14 1.17 -24.88
N VAL A 11 1.02 0.89 -23.59
CA VAL A 11 2.17 0.78 -22.69
C VAL A 11 2.90 -0.53 -23.01
N ASN A 12 4.18 -0.42 -23.38
CA ASN A 12 5.05 -1.60 -23.47
C ASN A 12 5.29 -2.14 -22.06
N THR A 13 4.55 -3.16 -21.68
CA THR A 13 4.58 -3.75 -20.33
C THR A 13 5.97 -4.30 -20.00
N ALA A 14 6.69 -4.88 -20.96
CA ALA A 14 8.04 -5.39 -20.74
C ALA A 14 9.00 -4.28 -20.30
N LEU A 15 8.93 -3.11 -20.95
CA LEU A 15 9.75 -1.95 -20.59
C LEU A 15 9.40 -1.41 -19.19
N VAL A 16 8.12 -1.39 -18.83
CA VAL A 16 7.67 -0.98 -17.48
C VAL A 16 8.20 -1.92 -16.41
N LEU A 17 8.13 -3.23 -16.65
CA LEU A 17 8.67 -4.25 -15.74
C LEU A 17 10.18 -4.05 -15.56
N GLU A 18 10.93 -4.02 -16.67
CA GLU A 18 12.39 -3.94 -16.66
C GLU A 18 12.91 -2.62 -16.06
N THR A 19 12.26 -1.49 -16.37
CA THR A 19 12.82 -0.17 -16.03
C THR A 19 12.30 0.38 -14.70
N LEU A 20 11.01 0.19 -14.41
CA LEU A 20 10.38 0.80 -13.25
C LEU A 20 10.19 -0.20 -12.12
N VAL A 21 9.64 -1.38 -12.41
CA VAL A 21 9.34 -2.36 -11.36
C VAL A 21 10.63 -2.91 -10.74
N GLU A 22 11.58 -3.38 -11.55
CA GLU A 22 12.86 -3.88 -11.03
C GLU A 22 13.67 -2.80 -10.30
N ARG A 23 13.60 -1.55 -10.78
CA ARG A 23 14.28 -0.43 -10.10
C ARG A 23 13.68 -0.15 -8.72
N ILE A 24 12.34 -0.05 -8.62
CA ILE A 24 11.68 0.20 -7.34
C ILE A 24 11.89 -1.00 -6.42
N PHE A 25 11.73 -2.22 -6.93
CA PHE A 25 11.97 -3.45 -6.18
C PHE A 25 13.38 -3.49 -5.59
N GLY A 26 14.42 -3.23 -6.39
CA GLY A 26 15.80 -3.22 -5.91
C GLY A 26 16.07 -2.15 -4.85
N LEU A 27 15.40 -1.00 -4.91
CA LEU A 27 15.48 0.03 -3.87
C LEU A 27 14.76 -0.38 -2.59
N VAL A 28 13.60 -1.06 -2.69
CA VAL A 28 12.90 -1.62 -1.53
C VAL A 28 13.74 -2.69 -0.84
N GLU A 29 14.30 -3.64 -1.60
CA GLU A 29 15.17 -4.68 -1.05
C GLU A 29 16.41 -4.11 -0.38
N GLY A 30 16.99 -3.04 -0.93
CA GLY A 30 18.12 -2.35 -0.34
C GLY A 30 17.84 -1.67 1.01
N ARG A 31 16.57 -1.56 1.41
CA ARG A 31 16.12 -0.90 2.66
C ARG A 31 15.38 -1.84 3.61
N ARG A 32 15.27 -3.13 3.29
CA ARG A 32 14.50 -4.09 4.08
C ARG A 32 14.97 -4.25 5.53
N ASP A 33 16.24 -3.90 5.79
CA ASP A 33 16.86 -3.96 7.11
C ASP A 33 16.75 -2.62 7.87
N GLU A 34 16.09 -1.61 7.30
CA GLU A 34 15.74 -0.38 8.02
C GLU A 34 14.59 -0.68 9.00
N ASP A 35 14.57 0.01 10.14
CA ASP A 35 13.46 -0.08 11.07
C ASP A 35 12.34 0.88 10.64
N PRO A 36 11.07 0.45 10.60
CA PRO A 36 9.96 1.39 10.47
C PRO A 36 9.96 2.37 11.67
N PRO A 37 9.62 3.65 11.48
CA PRO A 37 9.49 4.58 12.60
C PRO A 37 8.48 4.05 13.64
N GLU A 38 8.79 4.13 14.93
CA GLU A 38 7.79 4.02 16.01
C GLU A 38 7.00 5.32 15.99
N PRO A 39 5.81 5.35 15.37
CA PRO A 39 4.66 4.49 15.70
C PRO A 39 4.11 3.60 14.56
N VAL A 40 4.66 3.73 13.34
CA VAL A 40 4.29 2.94 12.16
C VAL A 40 4.51 1.44 12.41
N ALA A 41 5.57 1.07 13.14
CA ALA A 41 5.87 -0.31 13.48
C ALA A 41 4.68 -1.01 14.18
N ALA A 42 4.04 -0.31 15.13
CA ALA A 42 2.87 -0.82 15.85
C ALA A 42 1.67 -1.02 14.92
N VAL A 43 1.40 -0.06 14.04
CA VAL A 43 0.30 -0.17 13.04
C VAL A 43 0.56 -1.32 12.07
N LEU A 44 1.79 -1.45 11.55
CA LEU A 44 2.16 -2.57 10.69
C LEU A 44 1.95 -3.92 11.39
N ALA A 45 2.26 -4.02 12.67
CA ALA A 45 2.04 -5.23 13.46
C ALA A 45 0.55 -5.54 13.72
N ALA A 46 -0.30 -4.51 13.84
CA ALA A 46 -1.72 -4.63 14.20
C ALA A 46 -2.65 -5.15 13.09
N ALA A 47 -2.15 -5.41 11.88
CA ALA A 47 -2.97 -5.82 10.75
C ALA A 47 -3.80 -7.09 11.03
N ASP A 48 -5.12 -6.99 10.87
CA ASP A 48 -6.03 -8.14 10.92
C ASP A 48 -6.21 -8.74 9.51
N LEU A 49 -5.12 -9.21 8.91
CA LEU A 49 -5.11 -9.81 7.57
C LEU A 49 -4.63 -11.26 7.62
N ARG A 50 -5.20 -12.06 8.53
CA ARG A 50 -4.83 -13.47 8.68
C ARG A 50 -5.09 -14.21 7.38
N LEU A 51 -4.01 -14.64 6.72
CA LEU A 51 -4.12 -15.46 5.53
C LEU A 51 -4.35 -16.91 5.94
N THR A 52 -5.28 -17.58 5.27
CA THR A 52 -5.46 -19.02 5.46
C THR A 52 -4.17 -19.74 5.05
N GLY A 53 -3.52 -20.41 6.00
CA GLY A 53 -2.25 -21.10 5.75
C GLY A 53 -1.03 -20.18 5.58
N GLY A 54 -1.15 -18.88 5.87
CA GLY A 54 -0.04 -17.94 5.81
C GLY A 54 0.98 -18.14 6.94
N HIS A 55 2.26 -17.90 6.64
CA HIS A 55 3.31 -17.87 7.66
C HIS A 55 3.41 -16.45 8.24
N PRO A 56 3.23 -16.24 9.56
CA PRO A 56 3.13 -14.90 10.17
C PRO A 56 4.31 -13.97 9.85
N ARG A 57 5.52 -14.53 9.73
CA ARG A 57 6.72 -13.77 9.34
C ARG A 57 6.60 -13.20 7.91
N PHE A 58 6.11 -13.99 6.95
CA PHE A 58 5.96 -13.53 5.56
C PHE A 58 4.91 -12.42 5.46
N GLU A 59 3.84 -12.50 6.26
CA GLU A 59 2.85 -11.43 6.28
C GLU A 59 3.43 -10.12 6.83
N ALA A 60 4.30 -10.18 7.84
CA ALA A 60 4.97 -8.99 8.38
C ALA A 60 5.97 -8.40 7.37
N ASP A 61 6.78 -9.24 6.74
CA ASP A 61 7.78 -8.82 5.75
C ASP A 61 7.09 -8.19 4.51
N LEU A 62 5.98 -8.78 4.04
CA LEU A 62 5.18 -8.23 2.93
C LEU A 62 4.55 -6.88 3.27
N ARG A 63 4.02 -6.73 4.50
CA ARG A 63 3.53 -5.44 4.98
C ARG A 63 4.63 -4.40 4.94
N TYR A 64 5.81 -4.71 5.44
CA TYR A 64 6.90 -3.76 5.43
C TYR A 64 7.41 -3.44 4.02
N ALA A 65 7.50 -4.43 3.13
CA ALA A 65 7.84 -4.22 1.73
C ALA A 65 6.85 -3.28 1.01
N GLY A 66 5.55 -3.41 1.29
CA GLY A 66 4.53 -2.50 0.77
C GLY A 66 4.68 -1.07 1.28
N TYR A 67 5.01 -0.91 2.56
CA TYR A 67 5.31 0.39 3.17
C TYR A 67 6.52 1.05 2.48
N LEU A 68 7.63 0.32 2.37
CA LEU A 68 8.85 0.79 1.72
C LEU A 68 8.64 1.10 0.23
N ALA A 69 7.79 0.35 -0.47
CA ALA A 69 7.45 0.65 -1.85
C ALA A 69 6.88 2.06 -1.99
N ARG A 70 5.98 2.47 -1.09
CA ARG A 70 5.44 3.83 -1.11
C ARG A 70 6.49 4.88 -0.75
N VAL A 71 7.39 4.61 0.22
CA VAL A 71 8.53 5.48 0.53
C VAL A 71 9.38 5.74 -0.73
N VAL A 72 9.74 4.68 -1.45
CA VAL A 72 10.52 4.77 -2.69
C VAL A 72 9.73 5.51 -3.78
N GLU A 73 8.41 5.30 -3.91
CA GLU A 73 7.59 6.05 -4.86
C GLU A 73 7.65 7.56 -4.62
N VAL A 74 7.54 8.01 -3.36
CA VAL A 74 7.57 9.43 -2.98
C VAL A 74 8.91 10.10 -3.34
N GLU A 75 10.01 9.37 -3.18
CA GLU A 75 11.33 9.88 -3.51
C GLU A 75 11.55 9.99 -5.03
N LEU A 76 11.10 8.98 -5.78
CA LEU A 76 11.36 8.88 -7.21
C LEU A 76 10.41 9.71 -8.09
N PHE A 77 9.17 9.93 -7.66
CA PHE A 77 8.12 10.48 -8.52
C PHE A 77 7.49 11.74 -7.93
N GLU A 78 7.56 12.84 -8.68
CA GLU A 78 6.94 14.11 -8.28
C GLU A 78 5.43 13.98 -8.00
N PRO A 79 4.61 13.26 -8.81
CA PRO A 79 3.21 13.07 -8.49
C PRO A 79 2.98 12.36 -7.15
N ALA A 80 3.88 11.45 -6.75
CA ALA A 80 3.72 10.69 -5.52
C ALA A 80 3.83 11.54 -4.25
N ARG A 81 4.48 12.72 -4.33
CA ARG A 81 4.60 13.65 -3.20
C ARG A 81 3.30 14.34 -2.81
N ARG A 82 2.25 14.23 -3.65
CA ARG A 82 0.93 14.76 -3.34
C ARG A 82 0.18 13.73 -2.49
N PRO A 83 -0.38 14.11 -1.33
CA PRO A 83 -1.21 13.20 -0.55
C PRO A 83 -2.46 12.85 -1.36
N ALA A 84 -2.98 11.64 -1.14
CA ALA A 84 -4.26 11.25 -1.72
C ALA A 84 -5.40 11.95 -0.97
N GLU A 85 -6.09 12.89 -1.63
CA GLU A 85 -7.09 13.78 -1.00
C GLU A 85 -8.29 13.05 -0.37
N TRP A 86 -8.53 11.80 -0.76
CA TRP A 86 -9.59 10.96 -0.19
C TRP A 86 -9.21 10.28 1.14
N ILE A 87 -7.92 10.26 1.51
CA ILE A 87 -7.47 9.62 2.75
C ILE A 87 -7.82 10.43 4.00
N PRO A 88 -7.57 11.76 4.08
CA PRO A 88 -7.96 12.53 5.26
C PRO A 88 -9.43 12.40 5.68
N PRO A 89 -10.44 12.52 4.78
CA PRO A 89 -11.83 12.34 5.18
C PRO A 89 -12.14 10.90 5.60
N LEU A 90 -11.53 9.88 4.97
CA LEU A 90 -11.66 8.48 5.39
C LEU A 90 -11.14 8.28 6.82
N LEU A 91 -9.97 8.83 7.16
CA LEU A 91 -9.41 8.73 8.50
C LEU A 91 -10.24 9.50 9.53
N THR A 92 -10.78 10.66 9.15
CA THR A 92 -11.68 11.45 10.00
C THR A 92 -12.92 10.64 10.37
N GLU A 93 -13.58 10.01 9.39
CA GLU A 93 -14.74 9.13 9.63
C GLU A 93 -14.39 7.95 10.56
N ARG A 94 -13.20 7.36 10.40
CA ARG A 94 -12.75 6.25 11.26
C ARG A 94 -12.48 6.69 12.69
N LEU A 95 -11.87 7.86 12.87
CA LEU A 95 -11.62 8.46 14.18
C LEU A 95 -12.93 8.79 14.92
N GLU A 96 -14.02 9.10 14.23
CA GLU A 96 -15.33 9.28 14.90
C GLU A 96 -15.85 7.97 15.51
N SER A 97 -15.42 6.81 14.98
CA SER A 97 -15.84 5.48 15.42
C SER A 97 -14.84 4.76 16.33
N THR A 98 -13.63 5.30 16.49
CA THR A 98 -12.52 4.67 17.23
C THR A 98 -11.89 5.66 18.21
N ALA A 99 -11.35 5.18 19.33
CA ALA A 99 -10.75 6.05 20.35
C ALA A 99 -9.25 6.34 20.12
N SER A 100 -8.64 5.68 19.14
CA SER A 100 -7.20 5.75 18.86
C SER A 100 -6.96 5.91 17.36
N TRP A 101 -5.97 6.75 17.02
CA TRP A 101 -5.55 6.96 15.64
C TRP A 101 -4.95 5.70 15.03
N ASP A 102 -4.17 4.95 15.80
CA ASP A 102 -3.53 3.72 15.32
C ASP A 102 -4.60 2.68 14.94
N ASP A 103 -5.68 2.59 15.72
CA ASP A 103 -6.83 1.73 15.42
C ASP A 103 -7.59 2.21 14.18
N ALA A 104 -7.77 3.53 14.03
CA ALA A 104 -8.41 4.13 12.85
C ALA A 104 -7.65 3.78 11.56
N VAL A 105 -6.32 3.91 11.57
CA VAL A 105 -5.47 3.61 10.43
C VAL A 105 -5.38 2.11 10.17
N ALA A 106 -5.16 1.30 11.21
CA ALA A 106 -5.12 -0.14 11.06
C ALA A 106 -6.45 -0.68 10.49
N GLY A 107 -7.58 -0.16 10.95
CA GLY A 107 -8.91 -0.50 10.43
C GLY A 107 -9.10 -0.05 8.98
N ALA A 108 -8.78 1.20 8.65
CA ALA A 108 -8.89 1.73 7.29
C ALA A 108 -8.02 0.94 6.29
N CYS A 109 -6.76 0.69 6.64
CA CYS A 109 -5.81 -0.04 5.79
C CYS A 109 -6.23 -1.50 5.61
N THR A 110 -6.76 -2.14 6.66
CA THR A 110 -7.34 -3.49 6.57
C THR A 110 -8.48 -3.53 5.55
N ASP A 111 -9.43 -2.59 5.65
CA ASP A 111 -10.60 -2.57 4.77
C ASP A 111 -10.24 -2.26 3.32
N LEU A 112 -9.30 -1.34 3.10
CA LEU A 112 -8.76 -1.03 1.76
C LEU A 112 -8.02 -2.23 1.16
N ALA A 113 -7.17 -2.90 1.93
CA ALA A 113 -6.46 -4.09 1.46
C ALA A 113 -7.42 -5.27 1.18
N ARG A 114 -8.53 -5.38 1.92
CA ARG A 114 -9.58 -6.39 1.71
C ARG A 114 -10.46 -6.09 0.48
N SER A 115 -10.74 -4.82 0.19
CA SER A 115 -11.59 -4.45 -0.95
C SER A 115 -10.84 -4.49 -2.29
N GLU A 116 -9.52 -4.32 -2.28
CA GLU A 116 -8.69 -4.36 -3.47
C GLU A 116 -8.79 -5.69 -4.25
N PRO A 117 -8.94 -5.66 -5.58
CA PRO A 117 -8.90 -6.86 -6.40
C PRO A 117 -7.56 -7.58 -6.27
N LEU A 118 -7.57 -8.91 -6.10
CA LEU A 118 -6.34 -9.70 -6.04
C LEU A 118 -5.58 -9.71 -7.38
N GLY A 119 -6.33 -9.67 -8.48
CA GLY A 119 -5.78 -9.63 -9.84
C GLY A 119 -5.30 -8.24 -10.27
N LYS A 120 -5.07 -8.11 -11.57
CA LYS A 120 -4.91 -6.80 -12.21
C LYS A 120 -6.29 -6.16 -12.35
N PRO A 121 -6.55 -4.99 -11.72
CA PRO A 121 -7.84 -4.32 -11.84
C PRO A 121 -8.12 -3.84 -13.27
N SER A 122 -9.41 -3.68 -13.58
CA SER A 122 -9.85 -2.86 -14.72
C SER A 122 -9.50 -1.39 -14.44
N PRO A 123 -9.21 -0.56 -15.47
CA PRO A 123 -9.03 0.88 -15.27
C PRO A 123 -10.20 1.58 -14.58
N ASP A 124 -11.42 1.07 -14.76
CA ASP A 124 -12.66 1.63 -14.19
C ASP A 124 -13.08 0.94 -12.89
N ASP A 125 -12.24 0.07 -12.31
CA ASP A 125 -12.56 -0.64 -11.08
C ASP A 125 -12.49 0.30 -9.88
N GLU A 126 -13.66 0.64 -9.31
CA GLU A 126 -13.74 1.55 -8.18
C GLU A 126 -13.12 1.00 -6.90
N ALA A 127 -12.95 -0.33 -6.79
CA ALA A 127 -12.33 -0.96 -5.64
C ALA A 127 -10.79 -0.88 -5.67
N ALA A 128 -10.20 -0.50 -6.82
CA ALA A 128 -8.75 -0.35 -6.98
C ALA A 128 -8.21 0.94 -6.35
N MET A 129 -8.39 1.10 -5.04
CA MET A 129 -8.03 2.32 -4.30
C MET A 129 -6.54 2.67 -4.38
N SER A 130 -5.66 1.69 -4.50
CA SER A 130 -4.22 1.87 -4.74
C SER A 130 -3.92 2.55 -6.08
N TRP A 131 -4.83 2.47 -7.07
CA TRP A 131 -4.68 3.18 -8.35
C TRP A 131 -4.99 4.67 -8.23
N ARG A 132 -5.80 5.04 -7.22
CA ARG A 132 -6.19 6.41 -6.92
C ARG A 132 -5.15 7.15 -6.09
N VAL A 133 -4.12 6.47 -5.60
CA VAL A 133 -2.98 7.11 -4.92
C VAL A 133 -2.04 7.72 -5.97
N PRO A 134 -1.70 9.04 -5.90
CA PRO A 134 -0.77 9.67 -6.83
C PRO A 134 0.58 8.94 -6.91
N GLY A 135 1.20 8.83 -8.09
CA GLY A 135 2.51 8.19 -8.25
C GLY A 135 2.73 7.52 -9.62
N PRO A 136 3.51 6.44 -9.70
CA PRO A 136 3.87 5.79 -10.97
C PRO A 136 2.70 5.03 -11.64
N GLY A 137 1.55 4.92 -10.95
CA GLY A 137 0.32 4.33 -11.45
C GLY A 137 0.09 2.91 -10.95
N GLY A 138 -1.18 2.51 -10.90
CA GLY A 138 -1.60 1.23 -10.32
C GLY A 138 -1.07 -0.02 -11.04
N HIS A 139 -0.72 0.10 -12.32
CA HIS A 139 -0.05 -0.98 -13.06
C HIS A 139 1.33 -1.31 -12.47
N VAL A 140 2.12 -0.28 -12.15
CA VAL A 140 3.45 -0.46 -11.53
C VAL A 140 3.30 -1.11 -10.16
N ARG A 141 2.33 -0.67 -9.35
CA ARG A 141 2.05 -1.24 -8.02
C ARG A 141 1.61 -2.69 -8.10
N HIS A 142 0.73 -3.04 -9.04
CA HIS A 142 0.33 -4.43 -9.24
C HIS A 142 1.54 -5.32 -9.55
N TYR A 143 2.39 -4.92 -10.49
CA TYR A 143 3.55 -5.72 -10.86
C TYR A 143 4.64 -5.72 -9.78
N LEU A 144 4.80 -4.63 -9.04
CA LEU A 144 5.71 -4.56 -7.90
C LEU A 144 5.29 -5.49 -6.77
N ALA A 145 4.00 -5.49 -6.41
CA ALA A 145 3.46 -6.44 -5.44
C ALA A 145 3.71 -7.89 -5.89
N ARG A 146 3.45 -8.19 -7.16
CA ARG A 146 3.71 -9.52 -7.73
C ARG A 146 5.20 -9.91 -7.66
N ARG A 147 6.09 -9.02 -8.11
CA ARG A 147 7.54 -9.25 -8.08
C ARG A 147 8.05 -9.48 -6.66
N THR A 148 7.51 -8.72 -5.71
CA THR A 148 7.80 -8.87 -4.27
C THR A 148 7.34 -10.25 -3.79
N ILE A 149 6.09 -10.62 -4.03
CA ILE A 149 5.53 -11.94 -3.66
C ILE A 149 6.33 -13.09 -4.30
N GLU A 150 6.74 -12.96 -5.56
CA GLU A 150 7.56 -13.96 -6.26
C GLU A 150 8.95 -14.14 -5.62
N GLU A 151 9.53 -13.09 -5.01
CA GLU A 151 10.76 -13.21 -4.20
C GLU A 151 10.48 -14.00 -2.93
N TYR A 152 9.46 -13.61 -2.16
CA TYR A 152 9.11 -14.26 -0.90
C TYR A 152 8.76 -15.73 -1.07
N LEU A 153 8.00 -16.08 -2.11
CA LEU A 153 7.65 -17.48 -2.40
C LEU A 153 8.87 -18.33 -2.78
N ARG A 154 9.94 -17.72 -3.29
CA ARG A 154 11.19 -18.45 -3.58
C ARG A 154 11.94 -18.81 -2.31
N GLU A 155 11.84 -17.97 -1.28
CA GLU A 155 12.45 -18.17 0.04
C GLU A 155 11.56 -18.99 0.99
N ALA A 156 10.32 -19.25 0.61
CA ALA A 156 9.36 -19.96 1.46
C ALA A 156 9.67 -21.47 1.54
N ASP A 157 9.86 -21.96 2.77
CA ASP A 157 10.05 -23.38 3.08
C ASP A 157 8.75 -24.21 3.01
N SER A 158 7.61 -23.58 2.70
CA SER A 158 6.31 -24.24 2.67
C SER A 158 5.38 -23.61 1.63
N PRO A 159 4.51 -24.42 0.99
CA PRO A 159 3.60 -23.93 -0.04
C PRO A 159 2.52 -23.02 0.58
N VAL A 160 2.30 -21.87 -0.06
CA VAL A 160 1.16 -20.99 0.22
C VAL A 160 -0.05 -21.46 -0.59
N GLU A 161 -1.19 -21.64 0.07
CA GLU A 161 -2.41 -22.20 -0.54
C GLU A 161 -2.97 -21.30 -1.65
N ASP A 162 -3.07 -19.98 -1.38
CA ASP A 162 -3.43 -18.98 -2.37
C ASP A 162 -2.40 -17.83 -2.39
N PRO A 163 -1.43 -17.88 -3.33
CA PRO A 163 -0.46 -16.81 -3.51
C PRO A 163 -1.06 -15.43 -3.82
N ALA A 164 -2.28 -15.35 -4.37
CA ALA A 164 -2.88 -14.08 -4.75
C ALA A 164 -3.28 -13.25 -3.50
N GLU A 165 -3.65 -13.92 -2.42
CA GLU A 165 -4.00 -13.31 -1.13
C GLU A 165 -2.80 -12.59 -0.48
N LEU A 166 -1.56 -12.97 -0.82
CA LEU A 166 -0.34 -12.27 -0.37
C LEU A 166 -0.26 -10.81 -0.87
N LYS A 167 -1.07 -10.43 -1.86
CA LYS A 167 -1.20 -9.03 -2.27
C LYS A 167 -1.79 -8.15 -1.17
N ARG A 168 -2.63 -8.69 -0.28
CA ARG A 168 -3.30 -7.92 0.78
C ARG A 168 -2.33 -7.38 1.84
N PRO A 169 -1.46 -8.19 2.47
CA PRO A 169 -0.47 -7.63 3.41
C PRO A 169 0.44 -6.60 2.73
N TRP A 170 0.83 -6.81 1.47
CA TRP A 170 1.60 -5.81 0.73
C TRP A 170 0.82 -4.50 0.56
N LEU A 171 -0.43 -4.56 0.11
CA LEU A 171 -1.29 -3.37 -0.03
C LEU A 171 -1.56 -2.68 1.30
N TYR A 172 -1.69 -3.44 2.39
CA TYR A 172 -1.87 -2.90 3.73
C TYR A 172 -0.72 -1.96 4.09
N GLY A 173 0.52 -2.42 3.97
CA GLY A 173 1.68 -1.58 4.27
C GLY A 173 1.79 -0.36 3.36
N PHE A 174 1.47 -0.53 2.08
CA PHE A 174 1.39 0.58 1.13
C PHE A 174 0.39 1.65 1.59
N PHE A 175 -0.80 1.24 2.03
CA PHE A 175 -1.81 2.17 2.56
C PHE A 175 -1.42 2.78 3.90
N VAL A 176 -0.73 2.06 4.78
CA VAL A 176 -0.21 2.63 6.04
C VAL A 176 0.68 3.83 5.75
N ARG A 177 1.62 3.71 4.80
CA ARG A 177 2.46 4.84 4.40
C ARG A 177 1.63 5.98 3.77
N ALA A 178 0.66 5.66 2.92
CA ALA A 178 -0.21 6.67 2.32
C ALA A 178 -1.05 7.42 3.38
N CYS A 179 -1.46 6.75 4.46
CA CYS A 179 -2.11 7.36 5.62
C CYS A 179 -1.17 8.25 6.44
N GLU A 180 0.08 7.83 6.64
CA GLU A 180 1.13 8.64 7.28
C GLU A 180 1.34 9.97 6.53
N GLU A 181 1.38 9.94 5.19
CA GLU A 181 1.53 11.14 4.35
C GLU A 181 0.33 12.09 4.40
N ALA A 182 -0.86 11.58 4.74
CA ALA A 182 -2.10 12.34 4.79
C ALA A 182 -2.33 13.03 6.14
N LEU A 183 -1.43 12.82 7.11
CA LEU A 183 -1.50 13.47 8.42
C LEU A 183 -1.32 14.99 8.30
N PRO A 184 -2.10 15.78 9.04
CA PRO A 184 -1.78 17.18 9.26
C PRO A 184 -0.42 17.31 9.94
N GLU A 185 0.37 18.32 9.54
CA GLU A 185 1.62 18.65 10.21
C GLU A 185 1.39 18.84 11.72
N GLY A 186 2.09 18.05 12.55
CA GLY A 186 2.01 18.12 14.02
C GLY A 186 1.11 17.08 14.69
N VAL A 187 0.39 16.23 13.94
CA VAL A 187 -0.28 15.04 14.50
C VAL A 187 0.71 13.88 14.52
N ALA A 188 1.24 13.56 15.71
CA ALA A 188 2.06 12.36 15.90
C ALA A 188 1.15 11.12 16.03
N LEU A 189 1.51 10.01 15.37
CA LEU A 189 0.86 8.72 15.66
C LEU A 189 1.34 8.27 17.04
N GLY A 190 0.44 7.72 17.83
CA GLY A 190 0.67 7.45 19.26
C GLY A 190 0.44 8.64 20.21
N GLY A 191 -0.26 9.70 19.78
CA GLY A 191 -0.73 10.74 20.70
C GLY A 191 -1.93 10.25 21.54
N ASP A 192 -1.77 10.17 22.86
CA ASP A 192 -2.85 9.92 23.83
C ASP A 192 -4.03 10.88 23.60
N GLY A 193 -5.08 10.43 22.89
CA GLY A 193 -6.45 10.97 22.93
C GLY A 193 -6.59 12.49 22.99
N GLY A 194 -5.73 13.25 22.29
CA GLY A 194 -5.75 14.69 22.30
C GLY A 194 -6.99 15.20 21.58
N ALA A 195 -7.96 15.68 22.35
CA ALA A 195 -9.24 16.21 21.89
C ALA A 195 -9.13 16.99 20.58
N ALA A 196 -10.04 16.68 19.65
CA ALA A 196 -10.21 17.38 18.39
C ALA A 196 -10.17 18.91 18.59
N PRO A 197 -9.50 19.67 17.70
CA PRO A 197 -9.54 21.13 17.78
C PRO A 197 -11.00 21.57 17.60
N ALA A 198 -11.54 22.23 18.62
CA ALA A 198 -12.84 22.89 18.52
C ALA A 198 -12.80 23.94 17.40
N GLN A 199 -13.72 23.83 16.45
CA GLN A 199 -14.01 24.89 15.47
C GLN A 199 -14.71 26.07 16.15
#